data_AF-A0A3D1ERI0-F1
#
_entry.id   AF-A0A3D1ERI0-F1
#
_cell.length_a   1.000
_cell.length_b   1.000
_cell.length_c   1.000
_cell.angle_alpha   90.00
_cell.angle_beta   90.00
_cell.angle_gamma   90.00
#
_symmetry.space_group_name_H-M   'P 1'
#
loop_
_entity.id
_entity.type
_entity.pdbx_description
1 polymer ?
#
loop_
_entity_poly.entity_id
_entity_poly.type
_entity_poly.pdbx_seq_one_letter_code
_entity_poly.pdbx_strand_id
1 'polypeptide(L)'
;MQRLAVYCASSDRIDDDLRLPAQSLGAALAQRGLELVYGGGSIGLMGEVARAAKANGGRVHGVITERLRDLEQGWEEADVLEVVPDMR
;
A
#
# COMPACT_ATOMS: atom_id res chain seq x y z
N MET A 1 -17.66 5.03 -4.94
CA MET A 1 -16.59 4.02 -4.91
C MET A 1 -16.19 3.81 -3.45
N GLN A 2 -16.12 2.57 -2.98
CA GLN A 2 -15.77 2.27 -1.59
C GLN A 2 -14.25 2.11 -1.44
N ARG A 3 -13.72 2.49 -0.28
CA ARG A 3 -12.28 2.48 0.03
C ARG A 3 -12.04 1.68 1.30
N LEU A 4 -10.93 0.96 1.34
CA LEU A 4 -10.50 0.23 2.52
C LEU A 4 -9.08 0.64 2.90
N ALA A 5 -8.92 1.15 4.12
CA ALA A 5 -7.63 1.51 4.68
C ALA A 5 -6.94 0.26 5.25
N VAL A 6 -5.70 0.01 4.85
CA VAL A 6 -4.89 -1.11 5.34
C VAL A 6 -3.67 -0.59 6.09
N TYR A 7 -3.53 -1.03 7.34
CA TYR A 7 -2.33 -0.84 8.13
C TYR A 7 -1.50 -2.12 8.15
N CYS A 8 -0.27 -2.03 7.68
CA CYS A 8 0.68 -3.16 7.65
C CYS A 8 2.12 -2.63 7.70
N ALA A 9 3.10 -3.52 7.88
CA ALA A 9 4.49 -3.14 8.06
C ALA A 9 5.13 -2.52 6.80
N SER A 10 5.85 -1.41 6.99
CA SER A 10 6.69 -0.72 6.00
C SER A 10 8.15 -1.22 6.02
N SER A 11 8.39 -2.48 6.35
CA SER A 11 9.74 -3.04 6.48
C SER A 11 9.82 -4.45 5.90
N ASP A 12 10.99 -4.82 5.36
CA ASP A 12 11.30 -6.20 4.96
C ASP A 12 11.73 -7.07 6.14
N ARG A 13 11.92 -6.50 7.33
CA ARG A 13 12.24 -7.26 8.56
C ARG A 13 10.97 -7.86 9.19
N ILE A 14 10.25 -8.67 8.42
CA ILE A 14 8.99 -9.29 8.82
C ILE A 14 9.00 -10.77 8.46
N ASP A 15 8.12 -11.55 9.08
CA ASP A 15 8.00 -12.98 8.78
C ASP A 15 7.49 -13.23 7.35
N ASP A 16 8.25 -13.99 6.56
CA ASP A 16 7.93 -14.25 5.15
C ASP A 16 6.54 -14.89 4.95
N ASP A 17 6.02 -15.60 5.97
CA ASP A 17 4.68 -16.19 5.97
C ASP A 17 3.56 -15.13 5.86
N LEU A 18 3.83 -13.85 6.15
CA LEU A 18 2.87 -12.75 6.02
C LEU A 18 2.79 -12.16 4.61
N ARG A 19 3.73 -12.47 3.72
CA ARG A 19 3.74 -11.93 2.34
C ARG A 19 2.56 -12.44 1.53
N LEU A 20 2.31 -13.75 1.55
CA LEU A 20 1.20 -14.37 0.83
C LEU A 20 -0.18 -13.84 1.28
N PRO A 21 -0.48 -13.71 2.59
CA PRO A 21 -1.68 -13.04 3.07
C PRO A 21 -1.82 -11.59 2.56
N ALA A 22 -0.74 -10.79 2.57
CA ALA A 22 -0.79 -9.41 2.09
C ALA A 22 -1.10 -9.31 0.59
N GLN A 23 -0.47 -10.18 -0.22
CA GLN A 23 -0.77 -10.29 -1.65
C GLN A 23 -2.22 -10.73 -1.89
N SER A 24 -2.68 -11.74 -1.15
CA SER A 24 -4.05 -12.26 -1.23
C SER A 24 -5.07 -11.18 -0.89
N LEU A 25 -4.81 -10.36 0.13
CA LEU A 25 -5.65 -9.22 0.48
C LEU A 25 -5.71 -8.19 -0.66
N GLY A 26 -4.57 -7.79 -1.22
CA GLY A 26 -4.52 -6.82 -2.32
C GLY A 26 -5.33 -7.28 -3.53
N ALA A 27 -5.15 -8.53 -3.95
CA ALA A 27 -5.92 -9.13 -5.03
C ALA A 27 -7.43 -9.18 -4.70
N ALA A 28 -7.78 -9.55 -3.47
CA ALA A 28 -9.17 -9.64 -3.02
C ALA A 28 -9.88 -8.28 -3.00
N LEU A 29 -9.19 -7.20 -2.65
CA LEU A 29 -9.73 -5.84 -2.71
C LEU A 29 -10.02 -5.41 -4.15
N ALA A 30 -9.04 -5.62 -5.05
CA ALA A 30 -9.17 -5.30 -6.46
C ALA A 30 -10.36 -6.04 -7.12
N GLN A 31 -10.47 -7.35 -6.88
CA GLN A 31 -11.58 -8.17 -7.40
C GLN A 31 -12.96 -7.74 -6.90
N ARG A 32 -13.03 -7.08 -5.73
CA ARG A 32 -14.28 -6.55 -5.16
C ARG A 32 -14.57 -5.11 -5.60
N GLY A 33 -13.72 -4.51 -6.43
CA GLY A 33 -13.85 -3.10 -6.81
C GLY A 33 -13.62 -2.13 -5.64
N LEU A 34 -12.87 -2.56 -4.62
CA LEU A 34 -12.48 -1.74 -3.49
C LEU A 34 -11.14 -1.05 -3.78
N GLU A 35 -11.09 0.25 -3.58
CA GLU A 35 -9.84 1.01 -3.64
C GLU A 35 -9.04 0.80 -2.35
N LEU A 36 -7.75 0.48 -2.51
CA LEU A 36 -6.80 0.35 -1.40
C LEU A 36 -6.32 1.75 -0.99
N VAL A 37 -6.45 2.07 0.31
CA VAL A 37 -5.81 3.23 0.93
C VAL A 37 -4.76 2.73 1.94
N TYR A 38 -3.54 3.26 1.91
CA TYR A 38 -2.45 2.82 2.79
C TYR A 38 -1.37 3.90 2.94
N GLY A 39 -0.32 3.62 3.71
CA GLY A 39 0.75 4.58 4.03
C GLY A 39 1.74 4.94 2.90
N GLY A 40 1.53 4.49 1.67
CA GLY A 40 2.28 4.95 0.48
C GLY A 40 3.71 4.42 0.28
N GLY A 41 4.27 3.63 1.20
CA GLY A 41 5.59 3.00 1.05
C GLY A 41 5.63 1.79 0.10
N SER A 42 6.76 1.56 -0.56
CA SER A 42 6.92 0.50 -1.57
C SER A 42 7.60 -0.79 -1.08
N ILE A 43 7.98 -0.85 0.20
CA ILE A 43 8.74 -1.94 0.81
C ILE A 43 7.89 -2.73 1.82
N GLY A 44 8.34 -3.93 2.20
CA GLY A 44 7.62 -4.78 3.16
C GLY A 44 6.21 -5.15 2.71
N LEU A 45 5.32 -5.40 3.67
CA LEU A 45 3.93 -5.80 3.41
C LEU A 45 3.12 -4.71 2.70
N MET A 46 3.48 -3.43 2.91
CA MET A 46 2.88 -2.31 2.19
C MET A 46 3.11 -2.41 0.69
N GLY A 47 4.35 -2.72 0.29
CA GLY A 47 4.66 -3.01 -1.11
C GLY A 47 3.93 -4.23 -1.65
N GLU A 48 3.82 -5.31 -0.86
CA GLU A 48 3.13 -6.54 -1.27
C GLU A 48 1.64 -6.30 -1.56
N VAL A 49 0.92 -5.65 -0.64
CA VAL A 49 -0.52 -5.39 -0.81
C VAL A 49 -0.79 -4.41 -1.96
N ALA A 50 0.04 -3.38 -2.12
CA ALA A 50 -0.11 -2.36 -3.14
C ALA A 50 0.13 -2.93 -4.55
N ARG A 51 1.22 -3.69 -4.74
CA ARG A 51 1.52 -4.36 -6.01
C ARG A 51 0.45 -5.38 -6.37
N ALA A 52 0.00 -6.18 -5.41
CA ALA A 52 -1.03 -7.18 -5.66
C ALA A 52 -2.39 -6.56 -6.04
N ALA A 53 -2.79 -5.47 -5.40
CA ALA A 53 -3.99 -4.74 -5.78
C ALA A 53 -3.90 -4.21 -7.22
N LYS A 54 -2.79 -3.52 -7.55
CA LYS A 54 -2.56 -2.94 -8.88
C LYS A 54 -2.46 -4.00 -9.98
N ALA A 55 -1.76 -5.11 -9.73
CA ALA A 55 -1.64 -6.23 -10.67
C ALA A 55 -3.00 -6.88 -11.00
N ASN A 56 -3.99 -6.75 -10.11
CA ASN A 56 -5.36 -7.23 -10.31
C ASN A 56 -6.32 -6.11 -10.78
N GLY A 57 -5.80 -4.98 -11.26
CA GLY A 57 -6.59 -3.86 -11.77
C GLY A 57 -7.27 -3.01 -10.70
N GLY A 58 -6.89 -3.19 -9.43
CA GLY A 58 -7.37 -2.38 -8.31
C GLY A 58 -6.74 -0.99 -8.30
N ARG A 59 -7.49 -0.01 -7.79
CA ARG A 59 -7.00 1.36 -7.58
C ARG A 59 -6.24 1.43 -6.25
N VAL A 60 -5.07 2.06 -6.24
CA VAL A 60 -4.22 2.23 -5.06
C VAL A 60 -3.97 3.70 -4.76
N HIS A 61 -4.24 4.09 -3.52
CA HIS A 61 -4.04 5.42 -2.97
C HIS A 61 -3.08 5.35 -1.78
N GLY A 62 -1.86 5.84 -1.96
CA GLY A 62 -0.88 6.02 -0.89
C GLY A 62 -1.00 7.40 -0.24
N VAL A 63 -0.94 7.45 1.09
CA VAL A 63 -0.83 8.69 1.87
C VAL A 63 0.46 8.59 2.67
N ILE A 64 1.42 9.48 2.41
CA ILE A 64 2.76 9.42 3.00
C ILE A 64 3.20 10.79 3.46
N THR A 65 3.95 10.88 4.56
CA THR A 65 4.54 12.16 4.97
C THR A 65 5.70 12.55 4.07
N GLU A 66 5.99 13.84 3.92
CA GLU A 66 7.18 14.34 3.21
C GLU A 66 8.45 13.64 3.68
N ARG A 67 8.63 13.51 5.00
CA ARG A 67 9.78 12.83 5.60
C ARG A 67 9.86 11.35 5.23
N LEU A 68 8.73 10.64 5.20
CA LEU A 68 8.72 9.21 4.92
C LEU A 68 8.82 8.90 3.43
N ARG A 69 8.40 9.81 2.55
CA ARG A 69 8.55 9.63 1.09
C ARG A 69 10.00 9.34 0.70
N ASP A 70 10.92 10.10 1.27
CA ASP A 70 12.36 9.96 0.99
C ASP A 70 12.96 8.71 1.65
N LEU A 71 12.47 8.33 2.83
CA LEU A 71 13.00 7.23 3.64
C LEU A 71 12.46 5.84 3.24
N GLU A 72 11.16 5.75 2.99
CA GLU A 72 10.42 4.50 2.74
C GLU A 72 10.17 4.24 1.26
N GLN A 73 10.78 5.04 0.38
CA GLN A 73 10.61 5.00 -1.08
C GLN A 73 9.13 5.03 -1.45
N GLY A 74 8.54 6.22 -1.41
CA GLY A 74 7.15 6.43 -1.82
C GLY A 74 6.85 5.68 -3.13
N TRP A 75 5.74 4.94 -3.17
CA TRP A 75 5.41 4.09 -4.30
C TRP A 75 4.78 4.93 -5.42
N GLU A 76 5.63 5.46 -6.30
CA GLU A 76 5.26 6.36 -7.41
C GLU A 76 4.34 5.69 -8.47
N GLU A 77 4.17 4.36 -8.41
CA GLU A 77 3.26 3.60 -9.29
C GLU A 77 1.81 3.57 -8.75
N ALA A 78 1.56 4.11 -7.56
CA ALA A 78 0.21 4.30 -7.04
C ALA A 78 -0.63 5.18 -7.98
N ASP A 79 -1.95 4.95 -8.03
CA ASP A 79 -2.85 5.81 -8.81
C ASP A 79 -2.97 7.21 -8.21
N VAL A 80 -2.79 7.30 -6.88
CA VAL A 80 -2.63 8.54 -6.13
C VAL A 80 -1.56 8.32 -5.08
N LEU A 81 -0.60 9.23 -5.01
CA LEU A 81 0.34 9.34 -3.90
C LEU A 81 0.19 10.74 -3.29
N GLU A 82 -0.58 10.83 -2.21
CA GLU A 82 -0.79 12.05 -1.46
C GLU A 82 0.36 12.23 -0.47
N VAL A 83 1.10 13.33 -0.62
CA VAL A 83 2.20 13.69 0.26
C VAL A 83 1.71 14.75 1.24
N VAL A 84 1.77 14.43 2.54
CA VAL A 84 1.31 15.31 3.63
C VAL A 84 2.48 15.82 4.48
N PRO A 85 2.35 16.97 5.17
CA PRO A 85 3.48 17.54 5.92
C PRO A 85 3.95 16.65 7.09
N ASP A 86 2.99 16.06 7.82
CA ASP A 86 3.27 15.26 9.02
C ASP A 86 2.14 14.26 9.35
N MET A 87 2.24 13.60 10.51
CA MET A 87 1.32 12.55 10.97
C MET A 87 0.19 13.08 11.89
N ARG A 88 0.12 14.38 12.16
CA ARG A 88 -0.78 14.96 13.17
C ARG A 88 -2.12 15.41 12.61
#